data_AF-A0A3S2M000-F1
#
_entry.id   AF-A0A3S2M000-F1
#
_cell.length_a   1.000
_cell.length_b   1.000
_cell.length_c   1.000
_cell.angle_alpha   90.00
_cell.angle_beta   90.00
_cell.angle_gamma   90.00
#
_symmetry.space_group_name_H-M   'P 1'
#
loop_
_entity.id
_entity.type
_entity.pdbx_description
1 polymer ?
#
loop_
_entity_poly.entity_id
_entity_poly.type
_entity_poly.pdbx_seq_one_letter_code
_entity_poly.pdbx_strand_id
1 'polypeptide(L)'
;MDEHRHSDRAPSSSTRFRRVRSLVPVGYKTEIKELAKLAGPVMIAQLMSFAVSFVSTVFCGHLGRTELAGVALAIAVSNVTGVSIGVGLASACDTLVSQTYGSGNLKKVGVILQRAVLILLLACFPCWAILINTKSILLAVRQEPEVASLAQLYVKIFMPALPAAFMFSLLTRYLQNQGIIWPQVITGFFGEPPQRPH
;
A
#
# COMPACT_ATOMS: atom_id res chain seq x y z
N MET A 1 -54.38 19.71 42.28
CA MET A 1 -54.40 21.18 42.27
C MET A 1 -52.97 21.64 42.50
N ASP A 2 -52.58 22.72 41.83
CA ASP A 2 -51.34 23.48 41.93
C ASP A 2 -50.15 23.09 41.04
N GLU A 3 -50.22 23.69 39.84
CA GLU A 3 -49.12 24.29 39.10
C GLU A 3 -48.02 24.88 40.00
N HIS A 4 -46.75 24.63 39.67
CA HIS A 4 -45.76 25.70 39.73
C HIS A 4 -44.69 25.54 38.65
N ARG A 5 -44.74 26.51 37.75
CA ARG A 5 -43.87 26.85 36.62
C ARG A 5 -42.47 27.24 37.11
N HIS A 6 -41.43 26.59 36.62
CA HIS A 6 -40.05 27.12 36.64
C HIS A 6 -39.42 26.80 35.27
N SER A 7 -39.57 27.72 34.32
CA SER A 7 -38.62 28.81 34.02
C SER A 7 -37.31 28.29 33.43
N ASP A 8 -37.19 28.55 32.14
CA ASP A 8 -36.05 28.34 31.26
C ASP A 8 -34.68 28.58 31.91
N ARG A 9 -33.77 27.62 31.74
CA ARG A 9 -32.34 27.93 31.54
C ARG A 9 -31.83 27.11 30.36
N ALA A 10 -31.80 27.74 29.19
CA ALA A 10 -31.01 27.29 28.07
C ALA A 10 -29.54 27.12 28.52
N PRO A 11 -28.86 26.00 28.22
CA PRO A 11 -27.44 25.88 28.48
C PRO A 11 -26.71 26.89 27.58
N SER A 12 -26.04 27.84 28.23
CA SER A 12 -25.29 28.92 27.59
C SER A 12 -24.27 28.36 26.60
N SER A 13 -24.31 28.88 25.37
CA SER A 13 -23.40 28.57 24.27
C SER A 13 -21.91 28.77 24.59
N SER A 14 -21.59 29.45 25.69
CA SER A 14 -20.22 29.78 26.13
C SER A 14 -19.47 28.60 26.76
N THR A 15 -20.14 27.61 27.34
CA THR A 15 -19.47 26.44 27.95
C THR A 15 -19.03 25.41 26.91
N ARG A 16 -19.74 25.31 25.78
CA ARG A 16 -19.44 24.34 24.73
C ARG A 16 -18.15 24.69 23.96
N PHE A 17 -17.89 25.98 23.76
CA PHE A 17 -16.72 26.46 23.02
C PHE A 17 -15.38 26.26 23.78
N ARG A 18 -15.42 26.31 25.11
CA ARG A 18 -14.22 26.18 25.95
C ARG A 18 -13.67 24.73 25.98
N ARG A 19 -14.55 23.74 25.83
CA ARG A 19 -14.20 22.30 25.81
C ARG A 19 -13.59 21.86 24.48
N VAL A 20 -13.97 22.49 23.36
CA VAL A 20 -13.36 22.22 22.04
C VAL A 20 -11.92 22.74 21.99
N ARG A 21 -11.64 23.86 22.64
CA ARG A 21 -10.28 24.43 22.68
C ARG A 21 -9.29 23.63 23.54
N SER A 22 -9.77 22.77 24.45
CA SER A 22 -8.89 21.89 25.25
C SER A 22 -8.62 20.53 24.59
N LEU A 23 -9.24 20.24 23.44
CA LEU A 23 -8.98 19.03 22.65
C LEU A 23 -7.90 19.23 21.59
N VAL A 24 -7.43 20.47 21.41
CA VAL A 24 -6.33 20.78 20.48
C VAL A 24 -5.02 20.67 21.25
N PRO A 25 -4.20 19.63 21.02
CA PRO A 25 -2.93 19.48 21.71
C PRO A 25 -2.01 20.67 21.42
N VAL A 26 -1.31 21.13 22.46
CA VAL A 26 -0.34 22.23 22.40
C VAL A 26 0.84 21.76 21.56
N GLY A 27 0.81 22.05 20.26
CA GLY A 27 1.78 21.52 19.29
C GLY A 27 1.23 21.32 17.89
N TYR A 28 -0.10 21.36 17.69
CA TYR A 28 -0.78 21.19 16.39
C TYR A 28 -0.15 21.97 15.23
N LYS A 29 0.31 23.22 15.46
CA LYS A 29 0.95 24.02 14.41
C LYS A 29 2.32 23.49 14.02
N THR A 30 3.07 22.95 14.98
CA THR A 30 4.38 22.33 14.76
C THR A 30 4.21 20.98 14.07
N GLU A 31 3.26 20.17 14.51
CA GLU A 31 2.93 18.90 13.87
C GLU A 31 2.41 19.07 12.45
N ILE A 32 1.55 20.06 12.18
CA ILE A 32 1.12 20.36 10.81
C ILE A 32 2.27 20.86 9.96
N LYS A 33 3.18 21.66 10.53
CA LYS A 33 4.34 22.15 9.78
C LYS A 33 5.29 21.02 9.41
N GLU A 34 5.53 20.09 10.32
CA GLU A 34 6.27 18.86 10.04
C GLU A 34 5.52 18.01 9.02
N LEU A 35 4.23 17.68 9.24
CA LEU A 35 3.41 16.92 8.30
C LEU A 35 3.36 17.56 6.90
N ALA A 36 3.30 18.88 6.78
CA ALA A 36 3.34 19.59 5.50
C ALA A 36 4.72 19.54 4.84
N LYS A 37 5.79 19.62 5.64
CA LYS A 37 7.18 19.48 5.17
C LYS A 37 7.47 18.07 4.64
N LEU A 38 6.67 17.09 5.06
CA LEU A 38 6.79 15.67 4.70
C LEU A 38 5.81 15.27 3.60
N ALA A 39 4.60 15.81 3.65
CA ALA A 39 3.61 15.68 2.60
C ALA A 39 4.08 16.34 1.30
N GLY A 40 4.83 17.45 1.36
CA GLY A 40 5.37 18.11 0.17
C GLY A 40 6.21 17.17 -0.70
N PRO A 41 7.31 16.59 -0.17
CA PRO A 41 8.13 15.61 -0.89
C PRO A 41 7.33 14.40 -1.38
N VAL A 42 6.43 13.86 -0.55
CA VAL A 42 5.59 12.69 -0.92
C VAL A 42 4.63 13.04 -2.06
N MET A 43 4.00 14.22 -2.01
CA MET A 43 3.13 14.69 -3.08
C MET A 43 3.91 14.95 -4.36
N ILE A 44 5.10 15.53 -4.28
CA ILE A 44 5.99 15.74 -5.44
C ILE A 44 6.44 14.41 -6.04
N ALA A 45 6.83 13.44 -5.22
CA ALA A 45 7.22 12.10 -5.67
C ALA A 45 6.05 11.37 -6.33
N GLN A 46 4.84 11.51 -5.78
CA GLN A 46 3.63 10.96 -6.38
C GLN A 46 3.27 11.68 -7.69
N LEU A 47 3.44 13.01 -7.74
CA LEU A 47 3.23 13.81 -8.95
C LEU A 47 4.23 13.44 -10.04
N MET A 48 5.50 13.22 -9.69
CA MET A 48 6.54 12.75 -10.60
C MET A 48 6.28 11.32 -11.09
N SER A 49 5.80 10.44 -10.21
CA SER A 49 5.38 9.08 -10.61
C SER A 49 4.20 9.11 -11.57
N PHE A 50 3.22 10.00 -11.31
CA PHE A 50 2.14 10.28 -12.24
C PHE A 50 2.61 10.97 -13.52
N ALA A 51 3.61 11.85 -13.46
CA ALA A 51 4.17 12.55 -14.61
C ALA A 51 4.95 11.59 -15.51
N VAL A 52 5.72 10.65 -14.96
CA VAL A 52 6.37 9.57 -15.72
C VAL A 52 5.30 8.69 -16.37
N SER A 53 4.28 8.29 -15.62
CA SER A 53 3.16 7.51 -16.15
C SER A 53 2.39 8.26 -17.24
N PHE A 54 2.18 9.57 -17.07
CA PHE A 54 1.51 10.45 -18.01
C PHE A 54 2.35 10.68 -19.26
N VAL A 55 3.65 10.97 -19.13
CA VAL A 55 4.57 11.13 -20.26
C VAL A 55 4.70 9.81 -21.02
N SER A 56 4.82 8.66 -20.35
CA SER A 56 4.77 7.35 -20.99
C SER A 56 3.43 7.08 -21.68
N THR A 57 2.31 7.50 -21.10
CA THR A 57 0.96 7.37 -21.70
C THR A 57 0.76 8.30 -22.89
N VAL A 58 1.28 9.53 -22.85
CA VAL A 58 1.22 10.52 -23.94
C VAL A 58 2.16 10.11 -25.07
N PHE A 59 3.37 9.63 -24.75
CA PHE A 59 4.27 9.03 -25.74
C PHE A 59 3.65 7.78 -26.35
N CYS A 60 3.10 6.85 -25.56
CA CYS A 60 2.32 5.70 -26.07
C CYS A 60 1.08 6.13 -26.87
N GLY A 61 0.44 7.25 -26.53
CA GLY A 61 -0.66 7.84 -27.28
C GLY A 61 -0.24 8.36 -28.66
N HIS A 62 1.02 8.77 -28.81
CA HIS A 62 1.65 9.05 -30.11
C HIS A 62 2.26 7.80 -30.77
N LEU A 63 2.60 6.76 -29.98
CA LEU A 63 3.19 5.49 -30.39
C LEU A 63 2.15 4.46 -30.90
N GLY A 64 0.87 4.62 -30.55
CA GLY A 64 -0.26 3.83 -31.06
C GLY A 64 -1.17 3.25 -29.96
N ARG A 65 -2.46 3.03 -30.27
CA ARG A 65 -3.44 2.43 -29.34
C ARG A 65 -3.01 1.06 -28.79
N THR A 66 -2.24 0.33 -29.59
CA THR A 66 -1.69 -1.00 -29.30
C THR A 66 -0.74 -0.98 -28.10
N GLU A 67 0.10 0.06 -27.99
CA GLU A 67 1.08 0.21 -26.92
C GLU A 67 0.41 0.42 -25.56
N LEU A 68 -0.56 1.34 -25.55
CA LEU A 68 -1.35 1.66 -24.35
C LEU A 68 -2.14 0.44 -23.86
N ALA A 69 -2.80 -0.28 -24.79
CA ALA A 69 -3.54 -1.49 -24.47
C ALA A 69 -2.64 -2.60 -23.90
N GLY A 70 -1.43 -2.76 -24.45
CA GLY A 70 -0.45 -3.72 -23.98
C GLY A 70 0.02 -3.43 -22.55
N VAL A 71 0.34 -2.17 -22.24
CA VAL A 71 0.71 -1.74 -20.87
C VAL A 71 -0.46 -1.98 -19.89
N ALA A 72 -1.67 -1.58 -20.26
CA ALA A 72 -2.84 -1.73 -19.40
C ALA A 72 -3.11 -3.21 -19.07
N LEU A 73 -3.01 -4.10 -20.06
CA LEU A 73 -3.16 -5.54 -19.86
C LEU A 73 -2.02 -6.13 -19.03
N ALA A 74 -0.77 -5.67 -19.22
CA ALA A 74 0.35 -6.11 -18.40
C ALA A 74 0.16 -5.75 -16.92
N ILE A 75 -0.32 -4.53 -16.64
CA ILE A 75 -0.66 -4.08 -15.28
C ILE A 75 -1.79 -4.95 -14.72
N ALA A 76 -2.86 -5.18 -15.49
CA ALA A 76 -3.98 -6.00 -15.05
C ALA A 76 -3.55 -7.43 -14.69
N VAL A 77 -2.77 -8.08 -15.55
CA VAL A 77 -2.25 -9.44 -15.32
C VAL A 77 -1.32 -9.47 -14.10
N SER A 78 -0.46 -8.46 -13.95
CA SER A 78 0.46 -8.34 -12.81
C SER A 78 -0.27 -8.10 -11.49
N ASN A 79 -1.37 -7.35 -11.50
CA ASN A 79 -2.19 -7.11 -10.32
C ASN A 79 -2.91 -8.38 -9.88
N VAL A 80 -3.57 -9.08 -10.82
CA VAL A 80 -4.31 -10.31 -10.53
C VAL A 80 -3.38 -11.43 -10.06
N THR A 81 -2.26 -11.62 -10.76
CA THR A 81 -1.35 -12.75 -10.49
C THR A 81 -0.35 -12.44 -9.38
N GLY A 82 0.08 -11.18 -9.25
CA GLY A 82 1.05 -10.75 -8.26
C GLY A 82 0.38 -10.14 -7.04
N VAL A 83 -0.11 -8.91 -7.17
CA VAL A 83 -0.56 -8.09 -6.03
C VAL A 83 -1.66 -8.79 -5.25
N SER A 84 -2.70 -9.30 -5.90
CA SER A 84 -3.84 -9.95 -5.23
C SER A 84 -3.41 -11.21 -4.47
N ILE A 85 -2.58 -12.05 -5.08
CA ILE A 85 -2.06 -13.26 -4.45
C ILE A 85 -1.15 -12.91 -3.26
N GLY A 86 -0.20 -11.99 -3.45
CA GLY A 86 0.70 -11.53 -2.40
C GLY A 86 -0.05 -10.92 -1.21
N VAL A 87 -1.04 -10.07 -1.47
CA VAL A 87 -1.91 -9.49 -0.42
C VAL A 87 -2.71 -10.57 0.30
N GLY A 88 -3.26 -11.55 -0.41
CA GLY A 88 -4.03 -12.64 0.18
C GLY A 88 -3.18 -13.52 1.10
N LEU A 89 -2.02 -13.95 0.63
CA LEU A 89 -1.04 -14.71 1.41
C LEU A 89 -0.54 -13.92 2.62
N ALA A 90 -0.18 -12.66 2.42
CA ALA A 90 0.30 -11.82 3.51
C ALA A 90 -0.80 -11.57 4.55
N SER A 91 -2.07 -11.44 4.16
CA SER A 91 -3.20 -11.31 5.10
C SER A 91 -3.47 -12.59 5.89
N ALA A 92 -3.32 -13.76 5.27
CA ALA A 92 -3.40 -15.04 5.99
C ALA A 92 -2.29 -15.15 7.05
N CYS A 93 -1.07 -14.76 6.68
CA CYS A 93 0.08 -14.73 7.60
C CYS A 93 -0.14 -13.71 8.73
N ASP A 94 -0.70 -12.54 8.42
CA ASP A 94 -1.04 -11.48 9.36
C ASP A 94 -1.97 -11.99 10.48
N THR A 95 -2.96 -12.80 10.10
CA THR A 95 -3.91 -13.43 11.03
C THR A 95 -3.19 -14.42 11.97
N LEU A 96 -2.36 -15.30 11.41
CA LEU A 96 -1.58 -16.29 12.17
C LEU A 96 -0.60 -15.64 13.15
N VAL A 97 0.08 -14.58 12.70
CA VAL A 97 1.01 -13.80 13.51
C VAL A 97 0.27 -13.10 14.64
N SER A 98 -0.85 -12.43 14.36
CA SER A 98 -1.65 -11.72 15.36
C SER A 98 -2.18 -12.66 16.44
N GLN A 99 -2.72 -13.82 16.06
CA GLN A 99 -3.16 -14.85 17.01
C GLN A 99 -2.01 -15.37 17.89
N THR A 100 -0.85 -15.61 17.30
CA THR A 100 0.31 -16.13 18.04
C THR A 100 0.92 -15.05 18.94
N TYR A 101 0.96 -13.80 18.49
CA TYR A 101 1.43 -12.67 19.27
C TYR A 101 0.52 -12.42 20.49
N GLY A 102 -0.80 -12.48 20.30
CA GLY A 102 -1.79 -12.38 21.40
C GLY A 102 -1.65 -13.50 22.46
N SER A 103 -1.10 -14.65 22.09
CA SER A 103 -0.80 -15.75 23.04
C SER A 103 0.47 -15.54 23.88
N GLY A 104 1.21 -14.43 23.67
CA GLY A 104 2.43 -14.09 24.40
C GLY A 104 3.69 -14.85 23.95
N ASN A 105 3.61 -15.72 22.94
CA ASN A 105 4.74 -16.55 22.51
C ASN A 105 5.52 -15.92 21.33
N LEU A 106 6.37 -14.94 21.66
CA LEU A 106 7.18 -14.20 20.68
C LEU A 106 8.16 -15.08 19.88
N LYS A 107 8.65 -16.19 20.46
CA LYS A 107 9.53 -17.13 19.74
C LYS A 107 8.79 -17.82 18.59
N LYS A 108 7.53 -18.20 18.79
CA LYS A 108 6.70 -18.81 17.73
C LYS A 108 6.36 -17.81 16.61
N VAL A 109 6.23 -16.52 16.94
CA VAL A 109 5.98 -15.46 15.94
C VAL A 109 7.09 -15.41 14.89
N GLY A 110 8.37 -15.45 15.31
CA GLY A 110 9.50 -15.48 14.37
C GLY A 110 9.53 -16.73 13.49
N VAL A 111 9.20 -17.90 14.04
CA VAL A 111 9.12 -19.16 13.28
C VAL A 111 8.00 -19.12 12.24
N ILE A 112 6.84 -18.56 12.58
CA ILE A 112 5.72 -18.37 11.65
C ILE A 112 6.14 -17.43 10.52
N LEU A 113 6.86 -16.34 10.83
CA LEU A 113 7.36 -15.43 9.80
C LEU A 113 8.32 -16.14 8.82
N GLN A 114 9.27 -16.93 9.33
CA GLN A 114 10.20 -17.68 8.47
C GLN A 114 9.45 -18.65 7.54
N ARG A 115 8.43 -19.34 8.06
CA ARG A 115 7.57 -20.22 7.25
C ARG A 115 6.76 -19.44 6.23
N ALA A 116 6.23 -18.28 6.60
CA ALA A 116 5.51 -17.39 5.69
C ALA A 116 6.40 -16.93 4.54
N VAL A 117 7.65 -16.54 4.82
CA VAL A 117 8.64 -16.18 3.79
C VAL A 117 8.84 -17.33 2.81
N LEU A 118 9.04 -18.57 3.30
CA LEU A 118 9.20 -19.74 2.44
C LEU A 118 7.95 -20.00 1.59
N ILE A 119 6.75 -19.92 2.18
CA ILE A 119 5.48 -20.11 1.47
C ILE A 119 5.29 -19.04 0.39
N LEU A 120 5.59 -17.77 0.68
CA LEU A 120 5.48 -16.69 -0.31
C LEU A 120 6.49 -16.85 -1.45
N LEU A 121 7.73 -17.25 -1.15
CA LEU A 121 8.72 -17.57 -2.19
C LEU A 121 8.27 -18.76 -3.05
N LEU A 122 7.70 -19.79 -2.44
CA LEU A 122 7.13 -20.93 -3.16
C LEU A 122 5.92 -20.52 -4.02
N ALA A 123 5.09 -19.59 -3.54
CA ALA A 123 3.96 -19.04 -4.28
C ALA A 123 4.40 -18.17 -5.48
N CYS A 124 5.65 -17.70 -5.51
CA CYS A 124 6.17 -16.98 -6.69
C CYS A 124 6.30 -17.91 -7.91
N PHE A 125 6.58 -19.21 -7.73
CA PHE A 125 6.70 -20.15 -8.85
C PHE A 125 5.41 -20.32 -9.68
N PRO A 126 4.23 -20.62 -9.10
CA PRO A 126 3.00 -20.67 -9.87
C PRO A 126 2.61 -19.32 -10.47
N CYS A 127 2.92 -18.20 -9.78
CA CYS A 127 2.72 -16.87 -10.35
C CYS A 127 3.58 -16.67 -11.61
N TRP A 128 4.86 -17.02 -11.55
CA TRP A 128 5.75 -16.97 -12.72
C TRP A 128 5.31 -17.89 -13.85
N ALA A 129 4.80 -19.09 -13.54
CA ALA A 129 4.25 -19.98 -14.56
C ALA A 129 3.11 -19.31 -15.35
N ILE A 130 2.22 -18.58 -14.66
CA ILE A 130 1.15 -17.80 -15.30
C ILE A 130 1.74 -16.62 -16.09
N LEU A 131 2.65 -15.85 -15.50
CA LEU A 131 3.23 -14.65 -16.12
C LEU A 131 4.07 -14.96 -17.37
N ILE A 132 4.78 -16.09 -17.40
CA ILE A 132 5.52 -16.57 -18.57
C ILE A 132 4.56 -16.89 -19.73
N ASN A 133 3.35 -17.33 -19.42
CA ASN A 133 2.32 -17.68 -20.39
C ASN A 133 1.33 -16.53 -20.68
N THR A 134 1.62 -15.30 -20.24
CA THR A 134 0.75 -14.13 -20.43
C THR A 134 0.32 -13.96 -21.89
N LYS A 135 1.24 -14.05 -22.85
CA LYS A 135 0.93 -13.95 -24.28
C LYS A 135 -0.10 -14.99 -24.72
N SER A 136 0.13 -16.25 -24.37
CA SER A 136 -0.77 -17.36 -24.73
C SER A 136 -2.15 -17.19 -24.11
N ILE A 137 -2.20 -16.73 -22.85
CA ILE A 137 -3.45 -16.42 -22.14
C ILE A 137 -4.18 -15.30 -22.88
N LEU A 138 -3.51 -14.19 -23.20
CA LEU A 138 -4.10 -13.04 -23.91
C LEU A 138 -4.63 -13.44 -25.30
N LEU A 139 -3.87 -14.24 -26.05
CA LEU A 139 -4.30 -14.78 -27.33
C LEU A 139 -5.54 -15.66 -27.19
N ALA A 140 -5.64 -16.47 -26.13
CA ALA A 140 -6.81 -17.30 -25.86
C ALA A 140 -8.08 -16.46 -25.57
N VAL A 141 -7.93 -15.29 -24.95
CA VAL A 141 -9.03 -14.32 -24.76
C VAL A 141 -9.31 -13.46 -26.00
N ARG A 142 -8.74 -13.83 -27.16
CA ARG A 142 -8.88 -13.15 -28.45
C ARG A 142 -8.33 -11.71 -28.48
N GLN A 143 -7.28 -11.43 -27.70
CA GLN A 143 -6.54 -10.18 -27.87
C GLN A 143 -5.71 -10.20 -29.16
N GLU A 144 -5.49 -9.01 -29.73
CA GLU A 144 -4.65 -8.85 -30.91
C GLU A 144 -3.20 -9.34 -30.63
N PRO A 145 -2.56 -10.04 -31.58
CA PRO A 145 -1.24 -10.62 -31.37
C PRO A 145 -0.16 -9.61 -31.01
N GLU A 146 -0.26 -8.40 -31.57
CA GLU A 146 0.66 -7.29 -31.27
C GLU A 146 0.51 -6.84 -29.82
N VAL A 147 -0.72 -6.53 -29.37
CA VAL A 147 -1.04 -6.16 -27.99
C VAL A 147 -0.59 -7.24 -27.00
N ALA A 148 -0.85 -8.52 -27.31
CA ALA A 148 -0.47 -9.65 -26.47
C ALA A 148 1.05 -9.82 -26.36
N SER A 149 1.79 -9.59 -27.45
CA SER A 149 3.26 -9.63 -27.45
C SER A 149 3.86 -8.53 -26.59
N LEU A 150 3.25 -7.35 -26.64
CA LEU A 150 3.69 -6.19 -25.92
C LEU A 150 3.44 -6.31 -24.41
N ALA A 151 2.24 -6.75 -24.04
CA ALA A 151 1.89 -7.05 -22.66
C ALA A 151 2.85 -8.08 -22.06
N GLN A 152 3.21 -9.12 -22.81
CA GLN A 152 4.20 -10.12 -22.40
C GLN A 152 5.59 -9.53 -22.17
N LEU A 153 6.02 -8.57 -23.00
CA LEU A 153 7.31 -7.89 -22.84
C LEU A 153 7.33 -7.10 -21.53
N TYR A 154 6.29 -6.30 -21.26
CA TYR A 154 6.16 -5.56 -20.00
C TYR A 154 6.12 -6.48 -18.78
N VAL A 155 5.35 -7.57 -18.84
CA VAL A 155 5.30 -8.57 -17.76
C VAL A 155 6.66 -9.24 -17.54
N LYS A 156 7.42 -9.53 -18.60
CA LYS A 156 8.78 -10.09 -18.46
C LYS A 156 9.74 -9.16 -17.73
N ILE A 157 9.66 -7.85 -18.00
CA ILE A 157 10.47 -6.85 -17.32
C ILE A 157 10.07 -6.75 -15.83
N PHE A 158 8.78 -6.90 -15.52
CA PHE A 158 8.27 -6.83 -14.15
C PHE A 158 8.46 -8.12 -13.33
N MET A 159 8.60 -9.27 -14.00
CA MET A 159 8.72 -10.60 -13.40
C MET A 159 9.73 -10.72 -12.24
N PRO A 160 10.98 -10.21 -12.33
CA PRO A 160 11.95 -10.30 -11.24
C PRO A 160 11.59 -9.43 -10.02
N ALA A 161 10.71 -8.44 -10.17
CA ALA A 161 10.27 -7.61 -9.05
C ALA A 161 9.23 -8.31 -8.15
N LEU A 162 8.62 -9.41 -8.62
CA LEU A 162 7.53 -10.11 -7.93
C LEU A 162 7.93 -10.64 -6.53
N PRO A 163 9.06 -11.36 -6.35
CA PRO A 163 9.44 -11.85 -5.03
C PRO A 163 9.75 -10.71 -4.05
N ALA A 164 10.38 -9.64 -4.56
CA ALA A 164 10.67 -8.45 -3.76
C ALA A 164 9.37 -7.77 -3.27
N ALA A 165 8.36 -7.64 -4.13
CA ALA A 165 7.06 -7.09 -3.77
C ALA A 165 6.34 -7.95 -2.71
N PHE A 166 6.40 -9.28 -2.83
CA PHE A 166 5.80 -10.22 -1.88
C PHE A 166 6.47 -10.11 -0.50
N MET A 167 7.81 -10.08 -0.48
CA MET A 167 8.59 -9.90 0.74
C MET A 167 8.32 -8.56 1.40
N PHE A 168 8.26 -7.48 0.61
CA PHE A 168 7.95 -6.15 1.11
C PHE A 168 6.56 -6.11 1.76
N SER A 169 5.54 -6.68 1.10
CA SER A 169 4.16 -6.73 1.63
C SER A 169 4.04 -7.53 2.92
N LEU A 170 4.77 -8.66 3.02
CA LEU A 170 4.80 -9.48 4.23
C LEU A 170 5.50 -8.76 5.39
N LEU A 171 6.68 -8.19 5.15
CA LEU A 171 7.46 -7.50 6.18
C LEU A 171 6.71 -6.27 6.71
N THR A 172 6.05 -5.55 5.81
CA THR A 172 5.16 -4.42 6.12
C THR A 172 4.13 -4.81 7.17
N ARG A 173 3.36 -5.86 6.90
CA ARG A 173 2.30 -6.33 7.80
C ARG A 173 2.84 -6.91 9.10
N TYR A 174 3.96 -7.63 9.04
CA TYR A 174 4.63 -8.12 10.23
C TYR A 174 5.03 -7.01 11.20
N LEU A 175 5.62 -5.93 10.68
CA LEU A 175 6.01 -4.76 11.48
C LEU A 175 4.79 -4.03 12.06
N GLN A 176 3.73 -3.88 11.25
CA GLN A 176 2.45 -3.30 11.70
C GLN A 176 1.82 -4.11 12.83
N ASN A 177 1.82 -5.44 12.74
CA ASN A 177 1.30 -6.35 13.77
C ASN A 177 2.02 -6.25 15.12
N GLN A 178 3.29 -5.84 15.11
CA GLN A 178 4.07 -5.65 16.34
C GLN A 178 3.95 -4.23 16.92
N GLY A 179 3.13 -3.37 16.30
CA GLY A 179 3.02 -1.95 16.68
C GLY A 179 4.24 -1.12 16.27
N ILE A 180 5.17 -1.70 15.51
CA ILE A 180 6.39 -1.05 15.03
C ILE A 180 6.09 -0.44 13.65
N ILE A 181 5.34 0.67 13.67
CA ILE A 181 4.91 1.38 12.44
C ILE A 181 6.03 2.32 11.94
N TRP A 182 6.96 2.69 12.82
CA TRP A 182 8.02 3.65 12.52
C TRP A 182 8.97 3.25 11.38
N PRO A 183 9.44 2.00 11.22
CA PRO A 183 10.32 1.62 10.09
C PRO A 183 9.64 1.74 8.73
N GLN A 184 8.32 1.55 8.67
CA GLN A 184 7.52 1.72 7.44
C GLN A 184 7.39 3.19 7.06
N VAL A 185 7.02 4.01 8.05
CA VAL A 185 6.98 5.46 7.95
C VAL A 185 8.37 5.95 7.56
N ILE A 186 9.42 5.39 8.17
CA ILE A 186 10.81 5.68 7.86
C ILE A 186 11.11 5.27 6.41
N THR A 187 10.90 4.05 5.94
CA THR A 187 11.22 3.68 4.54
C THR A 187 10.43 4.46 3.48
N GLY A 188 9.19 4.87 3.78
CA GLY A 188 8.39 5.72 2.89
C GLY A 188 8.84 7.18 2.86
N PHE A 189 9.74 7.57 3.77
CA PHE A 189 10.11 8.95 4.06
C PHE A 189 11.63 9.18 3.97
N PHE A 190 12.41 8.12 4.21
CA PHE A 190 13.86 7.98 4.11
C PHE A 190 14.29 7.43 2.74
N GLY A 191 13.56 7.82 1.69
CA GLY A 191 14.21 8.21 0.43
C GLY A 191 15.09 9.46 0.60
N GLU A 192 15.09 10.10 1.77
CA GLU A 192 15.99 11.20 2.16
C GLU A 192 16.49 10.96 3.59
N PRO A 193 17.80 10.71 3.83
CA PRO A 193 18.35 10.05 5.04
C PRO A 193 18.18 10.84 6.36
N PRO A 194 18.09 10.17 7.55
CA PRO A 194 17.87 10.84 8.83
C PRO A 194 19.15 11.42 9.38
N GLN A 195 19.13 12.71 9.68
CA GLN A 195 20.06 13.27 10.67
C GLN A 195 19.62 12.82 12.06
N ARG A 196 20.52 12.10 12.74
CA ARG A 196 20.40 11.77 14.17
C ARG A 196 20.59 13.05 15.00
N PRO A 197 19.77 13.32 16.02
CA PRO A 197 20.14 14.28 17.05
C PRO A 197 20.95 13.57 18.14
N HIS A 198 22.02 14.25 18.57
CA HIS A 198 22.68 14.05 19.86
C HIS A 198 21.89 14.78 20.96
#